data_AF-A0A150PW13-F1
#
_entry.id   AF-A0A150PW13-F1
#
_cell.length_a   1.000
_cell.length_b   1.000
_cell.length_c   1.000
_cell.angle_alpha   90.00
_cell.angle_beta   90.00
_cell.angle_gamma   90.00
#
_symmetry.space_group_name_H-M   'P 1'
#
loop_
_entity.id
_entity.type
_entity.pdbx_description
1 polymer ?
#
loop_
_entity_poly.entity_id
_entity_poly.type
_entity_poly.pdbx_seq_one_letter_code
_entity_poly.pdbx_strand_id
1 'polypeptide(L)'
;MQIASRGEYTSPSGATVRIRDRVLAAVKGTVLYRPGSLDTWEPKAHLDRPPVIEVTEETTGAAGRRLVEQEGEARVVALNFASAKNPGGGFLRGAKAQEEDLARCSALYACLVEQRAYYDQNRASGSFLYTDHLIYSPDVPFFRDERHALLERPFALSIITMPAPNAGEALERDESVDQEIRATLERRAAMVLAAAGAHEHRHLVLGAWGCGVFRNDPREVADVFAETLAHPRF
;
A
#
# COMPACT_ATOMS: atom_id res chain seq x y z
N MET A 1 2.29 7.64 15.89
CA MET A 1 3.40 8.60 16.04
C MET A 1 4.35 8.29 17.20
N GLN A 2 3.91 8.43 18.45
CA GLN A 2 4.84 8.29 19.59
C GLN A 2 5.51 6.91 19.69
N ILE A 3 4.79 5.82 19.39
CA ILE A 3 5.34 4.45 19.44
C ILE A 3 6.46 4.24 18.42
N ALA A 4 6.24 4.57 17.15
CA ALA A 4 7.26 4.40 16.11
C ALA A 4 8.50 5.26 16.38
N SER A 5 8.32 6.50 16.88
CA SER A 5 9.44 7.39 17.24
C SER A 5 10.20 6.94 18.49
N ARG A 6 9.49 6.50 19.55
CA ARG A 6 10.13 5.93 20.75
C ARG A 6 10.79 4.59 20.44
N GLY A 7 10.22 3.83 19.52
CA GLY A 7 10.68 2.51 19.12
C GLY A 7 10.27 1.40 20.09
N GLU A 8 9.28 1.65 20.95
CA GLU A 8 8.74 0.67 21.91
C GLU A 8 7.33 1.03 22.36
N TYR A 9 6.60 0.04 22.90
CA TYR A 9 5.30 0.20 23.55
C TYR A 9 5.08 -0.85 24.64
N THR A 10 4.10 -0.62 25.52
CA THR A 10 3.66 -1.61 26.52
C THR A 10 2.54 -2.45 25.93
N SER A 11 2.75 -3.76 25.84
CA SER A 11 1.74 -4.75 25.42
C SER A 11 0.58 -4.85 26.41
N PRO A 12 -0.56 -5.45 26.02
CA PRO A 12 -1.67 -5.70 26.95
C PRO A 12 -1.28 -6.49 28.21
N SER A 13 -0.32 -7.41 28.12
CA SER A 13 0.22 -8.16 29.26
C SER A 13 1.14 -7.33 30.18
N GLY A 14 1.41 -6.06 29.83
CA GLY A 14 2.33 -5.19 30.57
C GLY A 14 3.80 -5.31 30.16
N ALA A 15 4.16 -6.20 29.24
CA ALA A 15 5.54 -6.35 28.78
C ALA A 15 5.96 -5.21 27.82
N THR A 16 7.20 -4.76 27.91
CA THR A 16 7.77 -3.80 26.95
C THR A 16 8.14 -4.50 25.65
N VAL A 17 7.48 -4.11 24.56
CA VAL A 17 7.78 -4.56 23.20
C VAL A 17 8.65 -3.53 22.50
N ARG A 18 9.85 -3.94 22.06
CA ARG A 18 10.80 -3.08 21.33
C ARG A 18 10.70 -3.32 19.83
N ILE A 19 10.50 -2.25 19.08
CA ILE A 19 10.37 -2.25 17.61
C ILE A 19 11.36 -1.31 16.92
N ARG A 20 12.19 -0.57 17.66
CA ARG A 20 13.10 0.46 17.14
C ARG A 20 13.92 -0.01 15.94
N ASP A 21 14.60 -1.14 16.08
CA ASP A 21 15.49 -1.64 15.03
C ASP A 21 14.70 -2.04 13.78
N ARG A 22 13.50 -2.61 13.96
CA ARG A 22 12.59 -2.95 12.84
C ARG A 22 12.10 -1.70 12.13
N VAL A 23 11.73 -0.66 12.87
CA VAL A 23 11.34 0.65 12.30
C VAL A 23 12.49 1.26 11.51
N LEU A 24 13.70 1.31 12.08
CA LEU A 24 14.88 1.85 11.40
C LEU A 24 15.24 1.07 10.14
N ALA A 25 15.14 -0.27 10.18
CA ALA A 25 15.36 -1.13 9.03
C ALA A 25 14.33 -0.87 7.92
N ALA A 26 13.04 -0.77 8.25
CA ALA A 26 11.98 -0.47 7.30
C ALA A 26 12.18 0.90 6.63
N VAL A 27 12.49 1.94 7.41
CA VAL A 27 12.80 3.28 6.90
C VAL A 27 14.01 3.26 5.97
N LYS A 28 15.11 2.63 6.40
CA LYS A 28 16.34 2.52 5.60
C LYS A 28 16.13 1.75 4.30
N GLY A 29 15.28 0.72 4.32
CA GLY A 29 14.96 -0.11 3.17
C GLY A 29 13.87 0.48 2.27
N THR A 30 13.28 1.63 2.62
CA THR A 30 12.22 2.25 1.82
C THR A 30 12.79 2.79 0.51
N VAL A 31 12.15 2.46 -0.60
CA VAL A 31 12.59 2.82 -1.96
C VAL A 31 11.49 3.62 -2.67
N LEU A 32 11.89 4.68 -3.37
CA LEU A 32 11.05 5.41 -4.31
C LEU A 32 11.32 4.94 -5.74
N TYR A 33 10.31 4.36 -6.37
CA TYR A 33 10.26 4.13 -7.80
C TYR A 33 9.67 5.36 -8.51
N ARG A 34 10.35 5.81 -9.57
CA ARG A 34 9.90 6.90 -10.45
C ARG A 34 9.10 6.34 -11.64
N PRO A 35 8.32 7.16 -12.36
CA PRO A 35 7.72 6.76 -13.62
C PRO A 35 8.74 6.07 -14.54
N GLY A 36 8.38 4.92 -15.09
CA GLY A 36 9.25 4.11 -15.95
C GLY A 36 10.25 3.18 -15.25
N SER A 37 10.41 3.25 -13.92
CA SER A 37 11.46 2.49 -13.20
C SER A 37 11.23 0.97 -13.21
N LEU A 38 10.00 0.51 -13.48
CA LEU A 38 9.60 -0.89 -13.44
C LEU A 38 9.15 -1.40 -14.82
N ASP A 39 9.31 -0.61 -15.88
CA ASP A 39 8.80 -0.96 -17.22
C ASP A 39 9.51 -2.19 -17.78
N THR A 40 10.80 -2.35 -17.46
CA THR A 40 11.65 -3.47 -17.91
C THR A 40 11.68 -4.63 -16.92
N TRP A 41 10.93 -4.57 -15.82
CA TRP A 41 10.85 -5.68 -14.88
C TRP A 41 10.16 -6.88 -15.55
N GLU A 42 10.80 -8.04 -15.49
CA GLU A 42 10.25 -9.32 -15.95
C GLU A 42 10.35 -10.34 -14.81
N PRO A 43 9.40 -11.30 -14.73
CA PRO A 43 9.44 -12.35 -13.73
C PRO A 43 10.63 -13.28 -14.00
N LYS A 44 11.38 -13.61 -12.94
CA LYS A 44 12.48 -14.58 -13.03
C LYS A 44 11.98 -16.02 -13.28
N ALA A 45 10.75 -16.31 -12.85
CA ALA A 45 10.10 -17.60 -12.99
C ALA A 45 8.59 -17.44 -12.83
N HIS A 46 7.83 -18.26 -13.54
CA HIS A 46 6.39 -18.44 -13.34
C HIS A 46 6.12 -19.66 -12.48
N LEU A 47 4.96 -19.69 -11.84
CA LEU A 47 4.45 -20.88 -11.17
C LEU A 47 3.58 -21.65 -12.16
N ASP A 48 3.73 -22.98 -12.20
CA ASP A 48 2.89 -23.87 -13.03
C ASP A 48 1.48 -24.08 -12.44
N ARG A 49 0.99 -23.11 -11.67
CA ARG A 49 -0.35 -23.11 -11.07
C ARG A 49 -0.92 -21.70 -11.06
N PRO A 50 -2.25 -21.54 -11.24
CA PRO A 50 -2.89 -20.25 -11.12
C PRO A 50 -2.77 -19.71 -9.68
N PRO A 51 -2.84 -18.38 -9.49
CA PRO A 51 -2.90 -17.78 -8.16
C PRO A 51 -4.19 -18.20 -7.45
N VAL A 52 -4.12 -18.34 -6.12
CA VAL A 52 -5.31 -18.47 -5.29
C VAL A 52 -5.82 -17.05 -5.00
N ILE A 53 -7.08 -16.79 -5.34
CA ILE A 53 -7.70 -15.48 -5.15
C ILE A 53 -8.84 -15.62 -4.14
N GLU A 54 -8.82 -14.78 -3.13
CA GLU A 54 -9.87 -14.65 -2.12
C GLU A 54 -10.38 -13.21 -2.08
N VAL A 55 -11.70 -13.06 -1.84
CA VAL A 55 -12.34 -11.76 -1.61
C VAL A 55 -12.99 -11.84 -0.24
N THR A 56 -12.55 -10.99 0.69
CA THR A 56 -12.99 -10.99 2.08
C THR A 56 -13.41 -9.59 2.53
N GLU A 57 -14.16 -9.51 3.62
CA GLU A 57 -14.55 -8.24 4.27
C GLU A 57 -13.50 -7.75 5.28
N GLU A 58 -12.27 -8.28 5.22
CA GLU A 58 -11.21 -7.92 6.15
C GLU A 58 -10.63 -6.54 5.85
N THR A 59 -10.17 -5.85 6.90
CA THR A 59 -9.27 -4.71 6.70
C THR A 59 -7.93 -5.20 6.17
N THR A 60 -7.19 -4.34 5.47
CA THR A 60 -5.85 -4.67 4.95
C THR A 60 -4.91 -5.18 6.05
N GLY A 61 -4.95 -4.57 7.24
CA GLY A 61 -4.15 -5.01 8.38
C GLY A 61 -4.59 -6.37 8.93
N ALA A 62 -5.90 -6.65 8.97
CA ALA A 62 -6.43 -7.93 9.42
C ALA A 62 -6.09 -9.09 8.46
N ALA A 63 -6.29 -8.91 7.16
CA ALA A 63 -5.92 -9.91 6.16
C ALA A 63 -4.41 -10.19 6.17
N GLY A 64 -3.59 -9.14 6.23
CA GLY A 64 -2.13 -9.30 6.34
C GLY A 64 -1.72 -10.02 7.62
N ARG A 65 -2.39 -9.75 8.75
CA ARG A 65 -2.15 -10.44 10.01
C ARG A 65 -2.56 -11.91 9.96
N ARG A 66 -3.70 -12.25 9.35
CA ARG A 66 -4.15 -13.64 9.15
C ARG A 66 -3.10 -14.42 8.35
N LEU A 67 -2.68 -13.89 7.20
CA LEU A 67 -1.67 -14.51 6.36
C LEU A 67 -0.37 -14.77 7.14
N VAL A 68 0.12 -13.78 7.90
CA VAL A 68 1.38 -13.92 8.65
C VAL A 68 1.26 -14.84 9.87
N GLU A 69 0.23 -14.66 10.71
CA GLU A 69 0.16 -15.32 12.03
C GLU A 69 -0.59 -16.65 12.01
N GLN A 70 -1.61 -16.80 11.16
CA GLN A 70 -2.46 -17.99 11.13
C GLN A 70 -2.04 -18.95 10.04
N GLU A 71 -1.69 -18.43 8.86
CA GLU A 71 -1.28 -19.23 7.70
C GLU A 71 0.24 -19.40 7.62
N GLY A 72 1.00 -18.60 8.37
CA GLY A 72 2.46 -18.71 8.46
C GLY A 72 3.19 -18.16 7.24
N GLU A 73 2.53 -17.32 6.44
CA GLU A 73 3.08 -16.80 5.21
C GLU A 73 4.15 -15.73 5.48
N ALA A 74 5.29 -15.90 4.81
CA ALA A 74 6.37 -14.93 4.85
C ALA A 74 6.25 -13.93 3.69
N ARG A 75 6.85 -12.75 3.87
CA ARG A 75 6.93 -11.71 2.83
C ARG A 75 5.55 -11.34 2.25
N VAL A 76 4.57 -11.12 3.11
CA VAL A 76 3.27 -10.57 2.70
C VAL A 76 3.46 -9.09 2.37
N VAL A 77 2.94 -8.64 1.22
CA VAL A 77 2.91 -7.23 0.82
C VAL A 77 1.49 -6.73 0.71
N ALA A 78 1.22 -5.52 1.19
CA ALA A 78 -0.10 -4.90 1.08
C ALA A 78 -0.04 -3.59 0.27
N LEU A 79 -1.10 -3.31 -0.48
CA LEU A 79 -1.28 -2.03 -1.17
C LEU A 79 -1.86 -0.99 -0.20
N ASN A 80 -1.15 0.11 0.02
CA ASN A 80 -1.65 1.31 0.66
C ASN A 80 -2.38 2.19 -0.38
N PHE A 81 -3.65 2.53 -0.10
CA PHE A 81 -4.50 3.35 -0.95
C PHE A 81 -4.16 4.83 -0.75
N ALA A 82 -2.99 5.18 -1.27
CA ALA A 82 -2.23 6.33 -0.82
C ALA A 82 -2.84 7.66 -1.23
N SER A 83 -2.73 8.64 -0.34
CA SER A 83 -2.76 10.04 -0.71
C SER A 83 -1.55 10.35 -1.59
N ALA A 84 -1.79 11.01 -2.71
CA ALA A 84 -0.72 11.54 -3.54
C ALA A 84 0.02 12.72 -2.88
N LYS A 85 -0.61 13.41 -1.92
CA LYS A 85 -0.17 14.74 -1.45
C LYS A 85 0.29 14.77 0.00
N ASN A 86 -0.14 13.84 0.85
CA ASN A 86 0.17 13.88 2.28
C ASN A 86 0.57 12.48 2.80
N PRO A 87 1.72 12.32 3.47
CA PRO A 87 2.12 11.03 4.01
C PRO A 87 1.13 10.55 5.08
N GLY A 88 0.58 9.35 4.91
CA GLY A 88 -0.44 8.82 5.81
C GLY A 88 -1.80 9.54 5.71
N GLY A 89 -2.03 10.29 4.63
CA GLY A 89 -3.28 10.99 4.39
C GLY A 89 -3.63 11.99 5.47
N GLY A 90 -4.87 11.91 5.97
CA GLY A 90 -5.41 12.79 7.00
C GLY A 90 -5.34 12.23 8.43
N PHE A 91 -4.56 11.17 8.71
CA PHE A 91 -4.71 10.43 9.98
C PHE A 91 -4.45 11.28 11.23
N LEU A 92 -3.54 12.25 11.15
CA LEU A 92 -3.26 13.21 12.23
C LEU A 92 -4.45 14.14 12.52
N ARG A 93 -5.38 14.28 11.56
CA ARG A 93 -6.59 15.10 11.66
C ARG A 93 -7.84 14.26 11.93
N GLY A 94 -7.69 12.95 12.20
CA GLY A 94 -8.79 12.05 12.54
C GLY A 94 -9.57 11.50 11.33
N ALA A 95 -9.04 11.61 10.11
CA ALA A 95 -9.65 11.00 8.94
C ALA A 95 -9.71 9.47 9.05
N LYS A 96 -10.75 8.89 8.45
CA LYS A 96 -10.99 7.44 8.41
C LYS A 96 -10.99 6.98 6.95
N ALA A 97 -9.88 6.42 6.53
CA ALA A 97 -9.72 5.65 5.31
C ALA A 97 -8.60 4.63 5.53
N GLN A 98 -8.38 3.78 4.53
CA GLN A 98 -7.45 2.66 4.63
C GLN A 98 -6.01 3.11 4.90
N GLU A 99 -5.52 4.16 4.24
CA GLU A 99 -4.17 4.69 4.48
C GLU A 99 -4.02 5.16 5.94
N GLU A 100 -5.02 5.85 6.47
CA GLU A 100 -4.99 6.33 7.85
C GLU A 100 -4.98 5.19 8.87
N ASP A 101 -5.69 4.10 8.59
CA ASP A 101 -5.66 2.89 9.43
C ASP A 101 -4.27 2.24 9.41
N LEU A 102 -3.65 2.10 8.24
CA LEU A 102 -2.27 1.60 8.12
C LEU A 102 -1.29 2.49 8.89
N ALA A 103 -1.41 3.81 8.77
CA ALA A 103 -0.57 4.78 9.48
C ALA A 103 -0.78 4.75 11.01
N ARG A 104 -1.99 4.46 11.48
CA ARG A 104 -2.30 4.31 12.92
C ARG A 104 -1.77 2.99 13.49
N CYS A 105 -1.90 1.90 12.75
CA CYS A 105 -1.63 0.56 13.24
C CYS A 105 -0.18 0.11 13.09
N SER A 106 0.61 0.82 12.28
CA SER A 106 1.97 0.43 11.93
C SER A 106 2.96 1.59 12.00
N ALA A 107 4.23 1.30 11.67
CA ALA A 107 5.26 2.31 11.49
C ALA A 107 5.33 2.89 10.05
N LEU A 108 4.34 2.62 9.19
CA LEU A 108 4.34 3.05 7.79
C LEU A 108 4.61 4.56 7.64
N TYR A 109 4.01 5.38 8.49
CA TYR A 109 4.22 6.83 8.44
C TYR A 109 5.71 7.23 8.54
N ALA A 110 6.51 6.52 9.34
CA ALA A 110 7.94 6.80 9.44
C ALA A 110 8.70 6.52 8.13
N CYS A 111 8.24 5.55 7.34
CA CYS A 111 8.79 5.26 6.01
C CYS A 111 8.38 6.35 5.01
N LEU A 112 7.12 6.78 5.08
CA LEU A 112 6.53 7.73 4.15
C LEU A 112 7.10 9.15 4.26
N VAL A 113 7.37 9.66 5.46
CA VAL A 113 7.81 11.07 5.65
C VAL A 113 9.15 11.40 5.00
N GLU A 114 10.03 10.41 4.85
CA GLU A 114 11.33 10.59 4.21
C GLU A 114 11.23 10.66 2.68
N GLN A 115 10.12 10.22 2.09
CA GLN A 115 9.91 10.14 0.63
C GLN A 115 9.34 11.43 0.04
N ARG A 116 9.97 12.57 0.34
CA ARG A 116 9.49 13.91 -0.05
C ARG A 116 9.23 14.06 -1.55
N ALA A 117 10.12 13.52 -2.38
CA ALA A 117 10.03 13.61 -3.82
C ALA A 117 8.72 13.03 -4.40
N TYR A 118 8.19 11.94 -3.82
CA TYR A 118 6.87 11.41 -4.20
C TYR A 118 5.78 12.48 -4.05
N TYR A 119 5.73 13.13 -2.89
CA TYR A 119 4.68 14.10 -2.58
C TYR A 119 4.89 15.43 -3.32
N ASP A 120 6.13 15.88 -3.45
CA ASP A 120 6.48 17.11 -4.16
C ASP A 120 6.08 17.02 -5.63
N GLN A 121 6.40 15.90 -6.30
CA GLN A 121 6.06 15.70 -7.71
C GLN A 121 4.55 15.60 -7.92
N ASN A 122 3.84 14.87 -7.05
CA ASN A 122 2.39 14.79 -7.12
C ASN A 122 1.71 16.15 -6.90
N ARG A 123 2.22 16.98 -5.97
CA ARG A 123 1.73 18.36 -5.78
C ARG A 123 2.01 19.25 -6.99
N ALA A 124 3.20 19.13 -7.58
CA ALA A 124 3.61 19.93 -8.74
C ALA A 124 2.89 19.53 -10.04
N SER A 125 2.39 18.29 -10.15
CA SER A 125 1.76 17.77 -11.39
C SER A 125 0.52 18.54 -11.85
N GLY A 126 -0.20 19.21 -10.94
CA GLY A 126 -1.45 19.91 -11.26
C GLY A 126 -2.63 19.03 -11.68
N SER A 127 -2.41 17.72 -11.87
CA SER A 127 -3.39 16.75 -12.35
C SER A 127 -3.99 15.93 -11.20
N PHE A 128 -5.26 15.57 -11.35
CA PHE A 128 -5.95 14.63 -10.45
C PHE A 128 -5.70 13.16 -10.79
N LEU A 129 -5.09 12.89 -11.95
CA LEU A 129 -4.54 11.57 -12.23
C LEU A 129 -3.27 11.30 -11.45
N TYR A 130 -2.61 12.33 -10.88
CA TYR A 130 -1.33 12.24 -10.18
C TYR A 130 -0.21 11.67 -11.06
N THR A 131 0.93 11.34 -10.45
CA THR A 131 2.10 10.78 -11.13
C THR A 131 2.30 9.29 -10.80
N ASP A 132 3.07 8.60 -11.63
CA ASP A 132 3.39 7.18 -11.45
C ASP A 132 4.61 6.96 -10.53
N HIS A 133 4.68 7.72 -9.44
CA HIS A 133 5.64 7.45 -8.38
C HIS A 133 5.07 6.39 -7.43
N LEU A 134 5.89 5.43 -7.04
CA LEU A 134 5.53 4.35 -6.11
C LEU A 134 6.56 4.30 -4.98
N ILE A 135 6.09 4.17 -3.74
CA ILE A 135 6.98 3.93 -2.59
C ILE A 135 6.84 2.47 -2.16
N TYR A 136 7.95 1.75 -2.10
CA TYR A 136 8.03 0.44 -1.47
C TYR A 136 8.64 0.58 -0.07
N SER A 137 7.96 0.09 0.96
CA SER A 137 8.43 0.08 2.36
C SER A 137 8.53 -1.36 2.86
N PRO A 138 9.73 -1.93 3.07
CA PRO A 138 9.88 -3.33 3.49
C PRO A 138 9.58 -3.53 4.99
N ASP A 139 9.02 -4.69 5.33
CA ASP A 139 8.93 -5.22 6.70
C ASP A 139 8.45 -4.20 7.75
N VAL A 140 7.44 -3.41 7.40
CA VAL A 140 6.87 -2.38 8.26
C VAL A 140 6.24 -3.04 9.48
N PRO A 141 6.66 -2.72 10.72
CA PRO A 141 6.08 -3.33 11.91
C PRO A 141 4.67 -2.80 12.19
N PHE A 142 3.72 -3.71 12.33
CA PHE A 142 2.37 -3.48 12.82
C PHE A 142 2.32 -3.80 14.31
N PHE A 143 1.80 -2.87 15.09
CA PHE A 143 1.74 -2.95 16.55
C PHE A 143 0.33 -2.69 17.11
N ARG A 144 -0.66 -2.48 16.25
CA ARG A 144 -2.08 -2.48 16.61
C ARG A 144 -2.91 -3.39 15.72
N ASP A 145 -4.03 -3.86 16.25
CA ASP A 145 -5.09 -4.53 15.49
C ASP A 145 -6.05 -3.53 14.83
N GLU A 146 -7.06 -4.04 14.13
CA GLU A 146 -8.11 -3.27 13.43
C GLU A 146 -9.01 -2.46 14.36
N ARG A 147 -8.99 -2.75 15.67
CA ARG A 147 -9.68 -1.98 16.72
C ARG A 147 -8.74 -0.97 17.38
N HIS A 148 -7.53 -0.82 16.84
CA HIS A 148 -6.45 0.02 17.34
C HIS A 148 -5.90 -0.40 18.72
N ALA A 149 -6.19 -1.61 19.20
CA ALA A 149 -5.60 -2.13 20.43
C ALA A 149 -4.14 -2.58 20.18
N LEU A 150 -3.27 -2.40 21.18
CA LEU A 150 -1.86 -2.79 21.05
C LEU A 150 -1.73 -4.32 21.03
N LEU A 151 -0.82 -4.81 20.19
CA LEU A 151 -0.60 -6.25 20.03
C LEU A 151 0.41 -6.78 21.05
N GLU A 152 0.23 -8.02 21.51
CA GLU A 152 1.24 -8.72 22.31
C GLU A 152 2.55 -8.93 21.52
N ARG A 153 2.40 -9.37 20.27
CA ARG A 153 3.50 -9.60 19.35
C ARG A 153 3.24 -8.79 18.08
N PRO A 154 4.16 -7.90 17.68
CA PRO A 154 4.02 -7.18 16.43
C PRO A 154 4.36 -8.11 15.26
N PHE A 155 3.59 -7.99 14.18
CA PHE A 155 3.86 -8.64 12.91
C PHE A 155 4.42 -7.61 11.91
N ALA A 156 4.85 -8.05 10.73
CA ALA A 156 5.39 -7.16 9.71
C ALA A 156 4.75 -7.45 8.35
N LEU A 157 4.51 -6.39 7.59
CA LEU A 157 4.12 -6.44 6.18
C LEU A 157 5.03 -5.52 5.38
N SER A 158 5.41 -5.91 4.17
CA SER A 158 5.87 -4.91 3.20
C SER A 158 4.67 -4.10 2.71
N ILE A 159 4.87 -2.83 2.37
CA ILE A 159 3.80 -1.94 1.91
C ILE A 159 4.21 -1.28 0.59
N ILE A 160 3.35 -1.40 -0.41
CA ILE A 160 3.42 -0.63 -1.65
C ILE A 160 2.46 0.55 -1.52
N THR A 161 2.96 1.77 -1.64
CA THR A 161 2.19 3.02 -1.58
C THR A 161 2.11 3.60 -2.98
N MET A 162 0.90 3.60 -3.54
CA MET A 162 0.59 4.08 -4.89
C MET A 162 -0.75 4.83 -4.87
N PRO A 163 -0.85 6.06 -5.41
CA PRO A 163 -2.10 6.78 -5.44
C PRO A 163 -2.95 6.34 -6.63
N ALA A 164 -4.20 5.94 -6.39
CA ALA A 164 -5.17 5.82 -7.47
C ALA A 164 -5.45 7.21 -8.07
N PRO A 165 -5.87 7.31 -9.35
CA PRO A 165 -6.39 8.58 -9.86
C PRO A 165 -7.57 9.03 -9.01
N ASN A 166 -7.68 10.33 -8.77
CA ASN A 166 -8.87 10.92 -8.15
C ASN A 166 -9.93 11.14 -9.23
N ALA A 167 -10.67 10.07 -9.56
CA ALA A 167 -11.66 10.04 -10.63
C ALA A 167 -12.76 11.10 -10.42
N GLY A 168 -13.23 11.27 -9.18
CA GLY A 168 -14.24 12.27 -8.84
C GLY A 168 -13.84 13.68 -9.26
N GLU A 169 -12.67 14.12 -8.81
CA GLU A 169 -12.16 15.47 -9.14
C GLU A 169 -11.72 15.60 -10.61
N ALA A 170 -11.24 14.51 -11.24
CA ALA A 170 -10.86 14.51 -12.64
C ALA A 170 -12.08 14.70 -13.56
N LEU A 171 -13.13 13.89 -13.35
CA LEU A 171 -14.37 13.96 -14.12
C LEU A 171 -15.14 15.26 -13.90
N GLU A 172 -15.10 15.84 -12.69
CA GLU A 172 -15.68 17.15 -12.42
C GLU A 172 -15.00 18.29 -13.19
N ARG A 173 -13.72 18.13 -13.58
CA ARG A 173 -13.00 19.11 -14.40
C ARG A 173 -13.13 18.86 -15.89
N ASP A 174 -13.14 17.60 -16.30
CA ASP A 174 -13.21 17.19 -17.69
C ASP A 174 -13.85 15.81 -17.78
N GLU A 175 -15.09 15.74 -18.26
CA GLU A 175 -15.86 14.49 -18.38
C GLU A 175 -15.25 13.52 -19.42
N SER A 176 -14.35 13.99 -20.30
CA SER A 176 -13.75 13.16 -21.35
C SER A 176 -12.55 12.31 -20.88
N VAL A 177 -12.08 12.50 -19.64
CA VAL A 177 -10.89 11.83 -19.09
C VAL A 177 -11.14 10.40 -18.60
N ASP A 178 -12.33 9.85 -18.80
CA ASP A 178 -12.70 8.49 -18.38
C ASP A 178 -11.70 7.43 -18.88
N GLN A 179 -11.33 7.49 -20.16
CA GLN A 179 -10.33 6.59 -20.75
C GLN A 179 -8.93 6.79 -20.15
N GLU A 180 -8.57 8.01 -19.75
CA GLU A 180 -7.28 8.30 -19.11
C GLU A 180 -7.23 7.81 -17.66
N ILE A 181 -8.38 7.84 -16.95
CA ILE A 181 -8.54 7.25 -15.62
C ILE A 181 -8.29 5.75 -15.71
N ARG A 182 -8.99 5.05 -16.63
CA ARG A 182 -8.79 3.62 -16.85
C ARG A 182 -7.35 3.28 -17.20
N ALA A 183 -6.78 3.96 -18.20
CA ALA A 183 -5.39 3.75 -18.60
C ALA A 183 -4.39 4.01 -17.46
N THR A 184 -4.72 4.93 -16.54
CA THR A 184 -3.92 5.19 -15.33
C THR A 184 -4.04 4.07 -14.32
N LEU A 185 -5.24 3.52 -14.11
CA LEU A 185 -5.45 2.35 -13.24
C LEU A 185 -4.67 1.14 -13.76
N GLU A 186 -4.81 0.81 -15.05
CA GLU A 186 -4.13 -0.32 -15.71
C GLU A 186 -2.61 -0.23 -15.56
N ARG A 187 -2.04 0.92 -15.96
CA ARG A 187 -0.60 1.16 -15.87
C ARG A 187 -0.08 1.02 -14.44
N ARG A 188 -0.78 1.59 -13.46
CA ARG A 188 -0.33 1.57 -12.07
C ARG A 188 -0.58 0.23 -11.38
N ALA A 189 -1.64 -0.50 -11.73
CA ALA A 189 -1.86 -1.86 -11.24
C ALA A 189 -0.69 -2.77 -11.69
N ALA A 190 -0.29 -2.68 -12.96
CA ALA A 190 0.90 -3.37 -13.46
C ALA A 190 2.18 -2.97 -12.71
N MET A 191 2.36 -1.67 -12.41
CA MET A 191 3.50 -1.22 -11.61
C MET A 191 3.48 -1.74 -10.17
N VAL A 192 2.30 -1.83 -9.54
CA VAL A 192 2.15 -2.42 -8.19
C VAL A 192 2.56 -3.89 -8.20
N LEU A 193 2.08 -4.68 -9.17
CA LEU A 193 2.47 -6.09 -9.29
C LEU A 193 3.95 -6.26 -9.64
N ALA A 194 4.49 -5.40 -10.52
CA ALA A 194 5.92 -5.42 -10.87
C ALA A 194 6.81 -5.09 -9.65
N ALA A 195 6.41 -4.12 -8.82
CA ALA A 195 7.12 -3.80 -7.58
C ALA A 195 7.06 -4.99 -6.60
N ALA A 196 5.90 -5.62 -6.44
CA ALA A 196 5.75 -6.81 -5.60
C ALA A 196 6.67 -7.95 -6.09
N GLY A 197 6.68 -8.21 -7.40
CA GLY A 197 7.53 -9.23 -8.00
C GLY A 197 9.03 -8.91 -7.92
N ALA A 198 9.43 -7.65 -8.11
CA ALA A 198 10.81 -7.19 -7.99
C ALA A 198 11.37 -7.37 -6.56
N HIS A 199 10.50 -7.27 -5.56
CA HIS A 199 10.82 -7.53 -4.15
C HIS A 199 10.48 -8.98 -3.71
N GLU A 200 10.23 -9.88 -4.68
CA GLU A 200 10.04 -11.31 -4.47
C GLU A 200 8.86 -11.66 -3.54
N HIS A 201 7.81 -10.84 -3.56
CA HIS A 201 6.57 -11.13 -2.88
C HIS A 201 5.75 -12.17 -3.64
N ARG A 202 4.99 -12.98 -2.88
CA ARG A 202 4.08 -14.01 -3.41
C ARG A 202 2.69 -13.96 -2.80
N HIS A 203 2.54 -13.25 -1.67
CA HIS A 203 1.28 -13.06 -0.97
C HIS A 203 0.97 -11.57 -0.95
N LEU A 204 -0.15 -11.20 -1.58
CA LEU A 204 -0.54 -9.81 -1.78
C LEU A 204 -1.88 -9.55 -1.10
N VAL A 205 -1.97 -8.45 -0.37
CA VAL A 205 -3.24 -7.89 0.11
C VAL A 205 -3.57 -6.66 -0.73
N LEU A 206 -4.54 -6.83 -1.62
CA LEU A 206 -5.07 -5.78 -2.50
C LEU A 206 -6.43 -5.27 -1.96
N GLY A 207 -7.23 -4.62 -2.81
CA GLY A 207 -8.62 -4.29 -2.47
C GLY A 207 -9.17 -3.17 -3.35
N ALA A 208 -10.21 -2.49 -2.85
CA ALA A 208 -10.94 -1.43 -3.55
C ALA A 208 -10.13 -0.11 -3.63
N TRP A 209 -9.01 -0.16 -4.34
CA TRP A 209 -8.02 0.91 -4.47
C TRP A 209 -8.62 2.13 -5.18
N GLY A 210 -8.74 3.25 -4.46
CA GLY A 210 -9.31 4.49 -5.01
C GLY A 210 -10.83 4.55 -5.08
N CYS A 211 -11.55 3.54 -4.58
CA CYS A 211 -13.02 3.48 -4.64
C CYS A 211 -13.74 4.27 -3.53
N GLY A 212 -12.99 4.80 -2.57
CA GLY A 212 -13.52 5.66 -1.50
C GLY A 212 -13.60 7.12 -1.94
N VAL A 213 -12.86 7.99 -1.25
CA VAL A 213 -12.82 9.44 -1.51
C VAL A 213 -12.49 9.78 -2.98
N PHE A 214 -11.70 8.94 -3.66
CA PHE A 214 -11.31 9.15 -5.06
C PHE A 214 -12.36 8.71 -6.09
N ARG A 215 -13.45 8.05 -5.66
CA ARG A 215 -14.64 7.75 -6.46
C ARG A 215 -14.38 6.96 -7.76
N ASN A 216 -13.36 6.10 -7.80
CA ASN A 216 -13.22 5.12 -8.88
C ASN A 216 -14.32 4.06 -8.78
N ASP A 217 -14.83 3.54 -9.90
CA ASP A 217 -15.79 2.43 -9.90
C ASP A 217 -15.12 1.17 -9.33
N PRO A 218 -15.65 0.56 -8.25
CA PRO A 218 -15.14 -0.71 -7.73
C PRO A 218 -15.08 -1.84 -8.76
N ARG A 219 -16.02 -1.89 -9.71
CA ARG A 219 -16.03 -2.91 -10.77
C ARG A 219 -14.84 -2.72 -11.69
N GLU A 220 -14.59 -1.50 -12.13
CA GLU A 220 -13.46 -1.19 -12.98
C GLU A 220 -12.12 -1.48 -12.30
N VAL A 221 -11.96 -1.11 -11.04
CA VAL A 221 -10.73 -1.42 -10.29
C VAL A 221 -10.54 -2.93 -10.14
N ALA A 222 -11.61 -3.67 -9.89
CA ALA A 222 -11.55 -5.14 -9.83
C ALA A 222 -11.20 -5.76 -11.19
N ASP A 223 -11.81 -5.29 -12.28
CA ASP A 223 -11.53 -5.75 -13.65
C ASP A 223 -10.07 -5.48 -14.02
N VAL A 224 -9.54 -4.29 -13.71
CA VAL A 224 -8.13 -3.94 -13.95
C VAL A 224 -7.19 -4.89 -13.21
N PHE A 225 -7.43 -5.19 -11.93
CA PHE A 225 -6.59 -6.15 -11.22
C PHE A 225 -6.75 -7.57 -11.75
N ALA A 226 -7.96 -7.99 -12.14
CA ALA A 226 -8.21 -9.30 -12.73
C ALA A 226 -7.45 -9.49 -14.05
N GLU A 227 -7.55 -8.51 -14.96
CA GLU A 227 -6.82 -8.47 -16.23
C GLU A 227 -5.31 -8.47 -16.00
N THR A 228 -4.81 -7.65 -15.06
CA THR A 228 -3.38 -7.57 -14.75
C THR A 228 -2.85 -8.88 -14.16
N LEU A 229 -3.58 -9.51 -13.22
CA LEU A 229 -3.20 -10.80 -12.61
C LEU A 229 -3.25 -11.97 -13.62
N ALA A 230 -4.08 -11.87 -14.66
CA ALA A 230 -4.15 -12.86 -15.73
C ALA A 230 -3.09 -12.65 -16.82
N HIS A 231 -2.43 -11.50 -16.84
CA HIS A 231 -1.43 -11.18 -17.86
C HIS A 231 -0.18 -12.06 -17.68
N PRO A 232 0.39 -12.67 -18.74
CA PRO A 232 1.54 -13.59 -18.64
C PRO A 232 2.83 -13.01 -18.04
N ARG A 233 2.86 -11.71 -17.75
CA ARG A 233 3.99 -11.02 -17.09
C ARG A 233 3.96 -11.22 -15.57
N PHE A 234 2.82 -11.57 -15.00
CA PHE A 234 2.58 -11.63 -13.55
C PHE A 234 2.20 -13.03 -13.07
#